data_AF-A0A2H6KFX4-F1
#
_entry.id   AF-A0A2H6KFX4-F1
#
_cell.length_a   1.000
_cell.length_b   1.000
_cell.length_c   1.000
_cell.angle_alpha   90.00
_cell.angle_beta   90.00
_cell.angle_gamma   90.00
#
_symmetry.space_group_name_H-M   'P 1'
#
loop_
_entity.id
_entity.type
_entity.pdbx_description
1 polymer ?
#
loop_
_entity_poly.entity_id
_entity_poly.type
_entity_poly.pdbx_seq_one_letter_code
_entity_poly.pdbx_strand_id
1 'polypeptide(L)'
;MRNLAPNRDADQTANQMADLPPNQTFNLLAALSSPSPPPDSDNLPLLKTVREMLHWMVGFNQYGLIGEIREYVGDILMKLNKDVSQSPDALEVTGMPSQLTASHVSNTLTEACHYAANVLHKMKYKDSKDAPTTLNFKSVYCHLRYSDDPARLLCQLRDYAYACCHQLAFLKSQCSRNKINGGWQDCEYGNNIPDSPLQAFLIDAHDSKFKTHPFDPCDICLKSRVRMGFREEDLPATHETGKHISTILSPTCGGEDPLLTLSSYLNCLTRRTPRTTGELVSFFHNFGNSLHSHPSALSLLGSALSQPHENCPDWDILGDADLQAIRDARGSAPATSTSNHNHDKVHAKTLSTLLGCDIKSANCPQHMKPITYRAYALYSSSFVHHYLSWTVHLPDRLWESLVKLHCDLKDLQCHDSNSKSLHQCPKAPPLLYSHGFTPPDGTLQSSLTCSKVIDKLKEVVAGQPIAALMTAMDNFLYGIRAPFLFTIVTLWLIAALYIAHSLLYRMDVLRIRSHLLTTRASHLIDVKALLAGSRRMLSLYKDVDYFDDDFHS
;
A
#
# COMPACT_ATOMS: atom_id res chain seq x y z
N MET A 1 -58.37 9.40 -8.54
CA MET A 1 -58.65 8.38 -9.58
C MET A 1 -57.34 7.79 -10.10
N ARG A 2 -56.93 6.64 -9.53
CA ARG A 2 -56.44 5.43 -10.22
C ARG A 2 -56.03 4.44 -9.15
N ASN A 3 -56.71 3.29 -9.19
CA ASN A 3 -56.56 2.15 -8.30
C ASN A 3 -55.24 1.43 -8.55
N LEU A 4 -54.62 0.91 -7.50
CA LEU A 4 -53.81 -0.31 -7.54
C LEU A 4 -54.09 -1.08 -6.23
N ALA A 5 -54.63 -2.29 -6.38
CA ALA A 5 -54.91 -3.22 -5.29
C ALA A 5 -53.62 -3.91 -4.81
N PRO A 6 -53.52 -4.33 -3.54
CA PRO A 6 -52.40 -5.11 -3.05
C PRO A 6 -52.53 -6.59 -3.46
N ASN A 7 -51.41 -7.15 -3.91
CA ASN A 7 -51.25 -8.50 -4.44
C ASN A 7 -51.41 -9.54 -3.31
N ARG A 8 -52.38 -10.46 -3.42
CA ARG A 8 -52.80 -11.40 -2.37
C ARG A 8 -52.04 -12.75 -2.34
N ASP A 9 -51.04 -12.93 -3.20
CA ASP A 9 -50.35 -14.23 -3.34
C ASP A 9 -49.06 -14.36 -2.50
N ALA A 10 -48.60 -13.28 -1.85
CA ALA A 10 -47.43 -13.32 -0.96
C ALA A 10 -47.76 -13.75 0.49
N ASP A 11 -49.00 -13.53 0.94
CA ASP A 11 -49.43 -13.86 2.31
C ASP A 11 -49.81 -15.34 2.49
N GLN A 12 -50.06 -16.07 1.39
CA GLN A 12 -50.44 -17.48 1.46
C GLN A 12 -49.24 -18.43 1.55
N THR A 13 -48.05 -18.02 1.10
CA THR A 13 -46.80 -18.80 1.24
C THR A 13 -46.10 -18.58 2.58
N ALA A 14 -46.29 -17.42 3.22
CA ALA A 14 -45.75 -17.14 4.55
C ALA A 14 -46.45 -17.96 5.66
N ASN A 15 -47.75 -18.21 5.52
CA ASN A 15 -48.54 -18.93 6.53
C ASN A 15 -48.45 -20.47 6.47
N GLN A 16 -47.74 -21.05 5.49
CA GLN A 16 -47.47 -22.50 5.44
C GLN A 16 -46.08 -22.91 5.96
N MET A 17 -45.18 -21.96 6.24
CA MET A 17 -43.86 -22.26 6.82
C MET A 17 -43.83 -22.25 8.36
N ALA A 18 -44.94 -21.91 9.02
CA ALA A 18 -44.99 -21.77 10.48
C ALA A 18 -45.19 -23.09 11.26
N ASP A 19 -45.50 -24.21 10.59
CA ASP A 19 -45.94 -25.45 11.26
C ASP A 19 -45.05 -26.69 11.04
N LEU A 20 -43.77 -26.53 10.66
CA LEU A 20 -42.85 -27.68 10.54
C LEU A 20 -41.72 -27.69 11.59
N PRO A 21 -41.44 -28.84 12.23
CA PRO A 21 -40.48 -28.94 13.32
C PRO A 21 -39.04 -28.64 12.87
N PRO A 22 -38.20 -28.06 13.75
CA PRO A 22 -36.93 -27.41 13.40
C PRO A 22 -35.87 -28.31 12.73
N ASN A 23 -36.02 -29.64 12.81
CA ASN A 23 -35.09 -30.58 12.20
C ASN A 23 -35.33 -30.82 10.69
N GLN A 24 -36.48 -30.42 10.11
CA GLN A 24 -36.71 -30.56 8.66
C GLN A 24 -36.36 -29.30 7.87
N THR A 25 -36.45 -28.11 8.48
CA THR A 25 -36.03 -26.84 7.88
C THR A 25 -34.50 -26.78 7.68
N PHE A 26 -33.74 -27.44 8.56
CA PHE A 26 -32.29 -27.50 8.49
C PHE A 26 -31.77 -28.34 7.32
N ASN A 27 -32.49 -29.42 6.95
CA ASN A 27 -32.07 -30.31 5.86
C ASN A 27 -32.39 -29.74 4.46
N LEU A 28 -33.44 -28.92 4.31
CA LEU A 28 -33.75 -28.24 3.05
C LEU A 28 -32.84 -27.04 2.76
N LEU A 29 -32.37 -26.33 3.80
CA LEU A 29 -31.36 -25.27 3.67
C LEU A 29 -29.95 -25.83 3.38
N ALA A 30 -29.62 -27.00 3.95
CA ALA A 30 -28.37 -27.71 3.66
C ALA A 30 -28.32 -28.29 2.24
N ALA A 31 -29.46 -28.71 1.67
CA ALA A 31 -29.54 -29.21 0.30
C ALA A 31 -29.42 -28.10 -0.78
N LEU A 32 -29.64 -26.83 -0.43
CA LEU A 32 -29.43 -25.66 -1.30
C LEU A 32 -28.02 -25.07 -1.17
N SER A 33 -27.16 -25.67 -0.35
CA SER A 33 -25.78 -25.21 -0.09
C SER A 33 -24.77 -26.35 -0.21
N SER A 34 -24.95 -27.24 -1.19
CA SER A 34 -23.78 -27.88 -1.80
C SER A 34 -23.03 -26.79 -2.60
N PRO A 35 -21.82 -26.37 -2.20
CA PRO A 35 -21.03 -25.46 -3.02
C PRO A 35 -20.87 -26.09 -4.40
N SER A 36 -21.11 -25.31 -5.45
CA SER A 36 -20.69 -25.69 -6.79
C SER A 36 -19.25 -26.21 -6.70
N PRO A 37 -18.87 -27.28 -7.42
CA PRO A 37 -17.47 -27.65 -7.52
C PRO A 37 -16.71 -26.37 -7.86
N PRO A 38 -15.61 -26.05 -7.15
CA PRO A 38 -14.84 -24.86 -7.48
C PRO A 38 -14.53 -24.96 -8.98
N PRO A 39 -14.68 -23.85 -9.73
CA PRO A 39 -14.38 -23.86 -11.15
C PRO A 39 -13.04 -24.54 -11.37
N ASP A 40 -12.88 -25.28 -12.47
CA ASP A 40 -11.65 -26.04 -12.75
C ASP A 40 -10.37 -25.18 -12.60
N SER A 41 -10.49 -23.84 -12.62
CA SER A 41 -9.52 -22.81 -12.22
C SER A 41 -8.78 -23.01 -10.91
N ASP A 42 -9.43 -23.54 -9.88
CA ASP A 42 -8.88 -23.56 -8.52
C ASP A 42 -8.03 -24.82 -8.24
N ASN A 43 -8.00 -25.76 -9.19
CA ASN A 43 -7.31 -27.04 -9.07
C ASN A 43 -5.90 -27.07 -9.74
N LEU A 44 -5.39 -25.93 -10.24
CA LEU A 44 -4.05 -25.83 -10.83
C LEU A 44 -3.11 -24.94 -10.01
N PRO A 45 -1.80 -25.24 -10.00
CA PRO A 45 -0.85 -24.54 -9.15
C PRO A 45 -0.68 -23.09 -9.59
N LEU A 46 -0.89 -22.19 -8.65
CA LEU A 46 -0.49 -20.79 -8.70
C LEU A 46 1.00 -20.67 -9.07
N LEU A 47 1.36 -19.65 -9.86
CA LEU A 47 2.75 -19.32 -10.19
C LEU A 47 3.54 -19.00 -8.92
N LYS A 48 4.71 -19.62 -8.74
CA LYS A 48 5.52 -19.48 -7.53
C LYS A 48 6.86 -18.81 -7.77
N THR A 49 7.32 -18.75 -9.01
CA THR A 49 8.68 -18.31 -9.35
C THR A 49 8.72 -17.27 -10.46
N VAL A 50 9.79 -16.46 -10.50
CA VAL A 50 10.04 -15.48 -11.55
C VAL A 50 10.15 -16.16 -12.91
N ARG A 51 10.82 -17.31 -13.01
CA ARG A 51 10.90 -18.10 -14.24
C ARG A 51 9.52 -18.40 -14.81
N GLU A 52 8.59 -18.89 -13.99
CA GLU A 52 7.23 -19.20 -14.46
C GLU A 52 6.48 -17.92 -14.87
N MET A 53 6.66 -16.82 -14.15
CA MET A 53 6.08 -15.52 -14.51
C MET A 53 6.63 -14.98 -15.83
N LEU A 54 7.92 -15.18 -16.14
CA LEU A 54 8.48 -14.83 -17.45
C LEU A 54 7.85 -15.67 -18.56
N HIS A 55 7.69 -16.99 -18.36
CA HIS A 55 6.98 -17.84 -19.31
C HIS A 55 5.50 -17.43 -19.45
N TRP A 56 4.87 -17.02 -18.36
CA TRP A 56 3.50 -16.50 -18.36
C TRP A 56 3.38 -15.26 -19.25
N MET A 57 4.33 -14.32 -19.18
CA MET A 57 4.38 -13.14 -20.06
C MET A 57 4.59 -13.51 -21.53
N VAL A 58 5.40 -14.54 -21.82
CA VAL A 58 5.54 -15.04 -23.20
C VAL A 58 4.20 -15.58 -23.72
N GLY A 59 3.52 -16.44 -22.95
CA GLY A 59 2.21 -16.95 -23.33
C GLY A 59 1.15 -15.86 -23.41
N PHE A 60 1.24 -14.83 -22.57
CA PHE A 60 0.35 -13.66 -22.59
C PHE A 60 0.33 -12.98 -23.97
N ASN A 61 1.52 -12.76 -24.54
CA ASN A 61 1.67 -12.23 -25.89
C ASN A 61 1.17 -13.22 -26.96
N GLN A 62 1.54 -14.51 -26.82
CA GLN A 62 1.23 -15.53 -27.82
C GLN A 62 -0.27 -15.85 -27.93
N TYR A 63 -1.02 -15.70 -26.84
CA TYR A 63 -2.48 -15.84 -26.82
C TYR A 63 -3.21 -14.57 -27.28
N GLY A 64 -2.51 -13.47 -27.56
CA GLY A 64 -3.13 -12.23 -28.03
C GLY A 64 -3.80 -11.39 -26.95
N LEU A 65 -3.58 -11.70 -25.66
CA LEU A 65 -4.25 -11.04 -24.51
C LEU A 65 -3.85 -9.56 -24.34
N ILE A 66 -2.81 -9.11 -25.05
CA ILE A 66 -2.43 -7.69 -25.09
C ILE A 66 -3.57 -6.83 -25.66
N GLY A 67 -4.32 -7.34 -26.64
CA GLY A 67 -5.49 -6.65 -27.19
C GLY A 67 -6.57 -6.41 -26.13
N GLU A 68 -6.90 -7.45 -25.36
CA GLU A 68 -7.89 -7.37 -24.28
C GLU A 68 -7.50 -6.36 -23.20
N ILE A 69 -6.23 -6.36 -22.78
CA ILE A 69 -5.74 -5.35 -21.83
C ILE A 69 -5.75 -3.94 -22.42
N ARG A 70 -5.43 -3.79 -23.71
CA ARG A 70 -5.49 -2.48 -24.38
C ARG A 70 -6.91 -1.92 -24.36
N GLU A 71 -7.90 -2.72 -24.73
CA GLU A 71 -9.31 -2.31 -24.70
C GLU A 71 -9.75 -1.98 -23.28
N TYR A 72 -9.46 -2.86 -22.31
CA TYR A 72 -9.84 -2.64 -20.91
C TYR A 72 -9.18 -1.39 -20.30
N VAL A 73 -7.91 -1.12 -20.61
CA VAL A 73 -7.23 0.12 -20.19
C VAL A 73 -7.88 1.32 -20.88
N GLY A 74 -8.25 1.22 -22.16
CA GLY A 74 -9.01 2.26 -22.86
C GLY A 74 -10.30 2.62 -22.13
N ASP A 75 -11.07 1.61 -21.72
CA ASP A 75 -12.30 1.81 -20.93
C ASP A 75 -12.04 2.47 -19.57
N ILE A 76 -10.94 2.12 -18.90
CA ILE A 76 -10.54 2.78 -17.66
C ILE A 76 -10.24 4.26 -17.91
N LEU A 77 -9.47 4.57 -18.95
CA LEU A 77 -9.10 5.95 -19.30
C LEU A 77 -10.33 6.79 -19.66
N MET A 78 -11.24 6.24 -20.47
CA MET A 78 -12.48 6.89 -20.85
C MET A 78 -13.37 7.19 -19.64
N LYS A 79 -13.41 6.31 -18.63
CA LYS A 79 -14.17 6.53 -17.39
C LYS A 79 -13.54 7.60 -16.48
N LEU A 80 -12.23 7.76 -16.54
CA LEU A 80 -11.49 8.74 -15.74
C LEU A 80 -11.56 10.14 -16.34
N ASN A 81 -11.53 10.25 -17.67
CA ASN A 81 -11.64 11.51 -18.39
C ASN A 81 -13.11 11.90 -18.56
N LYS A 82 -13.67 12.57 -17.54
CA LYS A 82 -15.01 13.17 -17.60
C LYS A 82 -15.03 14.55 -18.28
N ASP A 83 -13.87 15.14 -18.51
CA ASP A 83 -13.72 16.44 -19.15
C ASP A 83 -13.75 16.29 -20.68
N VAL A 84 -14.76 16.90 -21.32
CA VAL A 84 -14.99 16.85 -22.77
C VAL A 84 -13.85 17.53 -23.56
N SER A 85 -13.01 18.32 -22.90
CA SER A 85 -11.89 19.04 -23.51
C SER A 85 -10.59 18.23 -23.64
N GLN A 86 -10.48 17.10 -22.93
CA GLN A 86 -9.31 16.21 -23.01
C GLN A 86 -9.57 15.03 -23.95
N SER A 87 -8.52 14.47 -24.57
CA SER A 87 -8.67 13.25 -25.36
C SER A 87 -9.14 12.12 -24.44
N PRO A 88 -10.25 11.42 -24.74
CA PRO A 88 -10.84 10.43 -23.84
C PRO A 88 -9.89 9.27 -23.52
N ASP A 89 -8.91 9.01 -24.39
CA ASP A 89 -8.03 7.84 -24.33
C ASP A 89 -6.63 8.12 -23.72
N ALA A 90 -6.43 9.25 -23.04
CA ALA A 90 -5.11 9.63 -22.50
C ALA A 90 -5.18 10.17 -21.06
N LEU A 91 -4.27 9.71 -20.20
CA LEU A 91 -4.11 10.17 -18.82
C LEU A 91 -2.91 11.11 -18.71
N GLU A 92 -3.11 12.34 -18.23
CA GLU A 92 -1.98 13.24 -17.94
C GLU A 92 -1.14 12.72 -16.78
N VAL A 93 0.18 12.65 -16.97
CA VAL A 93 1.11 12.08 -15.97
C VAL A 93 2.37 12.92 -15.79
N THR A 94 2.96 12.84 -14.60
CA THR A 94 4.21 13.51 -14.24
C THR A 94 5.41 12.75 -14.80
N GLY A 95 5.83 13.06 -16.02
CA GLY A 95 7.04 12.46 -16.60
C GLY A 95 6.99 12.34 -18.11
N MET A 96 7.80 11.44 -18.64
CA MET A 96 7.81 11.07 -20.06
C MET A 96 7.25 9.65 -20.21
N PRO A 97 6.23 9.44 -21.07
CA PRO A 97 5.49 10.46 -21.82
C PRO A 97 4.65 11.35 -20.88
N SER A 98 4.32 12.58 -21.30
CA SER A 98 3.44 13.50 -20.54
C SER A 98 1.99 13.03 -20.50
N GLN A 99 1.61 12.13 -21.41
CA GLN A 99 0.31 11.49 -21.48
C GLN A 99 0.47 9.98 -21.64
N LEU A 100 -0.23 9.23 -20.78
CA LEU A 100 -0.28 7.77 -20.80
C LEU A 100 -1.56 7.31 -21.49
N THR A 101 -1.43 6.60 -22.61
CA THR A 101 -2.56 6.08 -23.39
C THR A 101 -2.61 4.55 -23.28
N ALA A 102 -3.75 3.96 -23.66
CA ALA A 102 -3.87 2.50 -23.79
C ALA A 102 -2.81 1.92 -24.76
N SER A 103 -2.46 2.64 -25.82
CA SER A 103 -1.42 2.22 -26.77
C SER A 103 -0.02 2.25 -26.17
N HIS A 104 0.31 3.25 -25.34
CA HIS A 104 1.58 3.26 -24.60
C HIS A 104 1.70 2.02 -23.70
N VAL A 105 0.64 1.69 -22.95
CA VAL A 105 0.62 0.51 -22.08
C VAL A 105 0.75 -0.78 -22.89
N SER A 106 -0.01 -0.95 -23.97
CA SER A 106 0.04 -2.18 -24.79
C SER A 106 1.38 -2.34 -25.52
N ASN A 107 1.97 -1.25 -26.00
CA ASN A 107 3.27 -1.28 -26.67
C ASN A 107 4.38 -1.66 -25.69
N THR A 108 4.43 -1.01 -24.52
CA THR A 108 5.41 -1.35 -23.47
C THR A 108 5.18 -2.76 -22.93
N LEU A 109 3.92 -3.23 -22.84
CA LEU A 109 3.62 -4.62 -22.51
C LEU A 109 4.16 -5.60 -23.56
N THR A 110 4.01 -5.28 -24.84
CA THR A 110 4.58 -6.08 -25.94
C THR A 110 6.10 -6.14 -25.84
N GLU A 111 6.75 -5.00 -25.59
CA GLU A 111 8.20 -4.93 -25.35
C GLU A 111 8.63 -5.74 -24.14
N ALA A 112 7.88 -5.68 -23.02
CA ALA A 112 8.17 -6.44 -21.81
C ALA A 112 8.01 -7.97 -22.02
N CYS A 113 7.02 -8.40 -22.81
CA CYS A 113 6.85 -9.80 -23.19
C CYS A 113 8.00 -10.30 -24.08
N HIS A 114 8.43 -9.48 -25.06
CA HIS A 114 9.62 -9.79 -25.87
C HIS A 114 10.90 -9.80 -25.03
N TYR A 115 11.03 -8.86 -24.08
CA TYR A 115 12.12 -8.83 -23.12
C TYR A 115 12.14 -10.12 -22.28
N ALA A 116 11.00 -10.57 -21.75
CA ALA A 116 10.90 -11.82 -21.01
C ALA A 116 11.33 -13.04 -21.85
N ALA A 117 10.87 -13.13 -23.10
CA ALA A 117 11.29 -14.19 -24.03
C ALA A 117 12.81 -14.16 -24.28
N ASN A 118 13.36 -12.97 -24.49
CA ASN A 118 14.79 -12.77 -24.74
C ASN A 118 15.64 -13.12 -23.51
N VAL A 119 15.19 -12.76 -22.30
CA VAL A 119 15.85 -13.15 -21.05
C VAL A 119 15.88 -14.67 -20.93
N LEU A 120 14.74 -15.36 -21.08
CA LEU A 120 14.67 -16.82 -21.02
C LEU A 120 15.56 -17.49 -22.07
N HIS A 121 15.56 -16.99 -23.30
CA HIS A 121 16.40 -17.52 -24.38
C HIS A 121 17.88 -17.35 -24.09
N LYS A 122 18.32 -16.12 -23.80
CA LYS A 122 19.75 -15.82 -23.63
C LYS A 122 20.32 -16.42 -22.35
N MET A 123 19.50 -16.58 -21.31
CA MET A 123 19.89 -17.31 -20.09
C MET A 123 20.24 -18.77 -20.40
N LYS A 124 19.61 -19.39 -21.40
CA LYS A 124 19.88 -20.79 -21.77
C LYS A 124 20.91 -20.97 -22.88
N TYR A 125 20.79 -20.20 -23.96
CA TYR A 125 21.47 -20.47 -25.23
C TYR A 125 22.54 -19.44 -25.59
N LYS A 126 23.09 -18.68 -24.62
CA LYS A 126 24.05 -17.59 -24.83
C LYS A 126 24.82 -17.69 -26.16
N ASP A 127 24.54 -16.75 -27.08
CA ASP A 127 25.22 -16.55 -28.37
C ASP A 127 25.50 -17.86 -29.16
N SER A 128 24.76 -18.93 -28.87
CA SER A 128 24.98 -20.25 -29.44
C SER A 128 24.49 -20.22 -30.88
N LYS A 129 25.36 -20.65 -31.80
CA LYS A 129 25.01 -20.78 -33.22
C LYS A 129 23.96 -21.87 -33.47
N ASP A 130 23.81 -22.78 -32.51
CA ASP A 130 22.84 -23.87 -32.54
C ASP A 130 21.54 -23.51 -31.79
N ALA A 131 21.41 -22.27 -31.32
CA ALA A 131 20.20 -21.81 -30.67
C ALA A 131 19.02 -21.84 -31.68
N PRO A 132 17.88 -22.45 -31.33
CA PRO A 132 16.72 -22.44 -32.21
C PRO A 132 16.25 -21.01 -32.46
N THR A 133 16.11 -20.63 -33.73
CA THR A 133 15.65 -19.30 -34.17
C THR A 133 14.22 -19.00 -33.73
N THR A 134 13.41 -20.03 -33.47
CA THR A 134 12.07 -19.93 -32.90
C THR A 134 12.01 -20.61 -31.53
N LEU A 135 11.81 -19.80 -30.50
CA LEU A 135 11.57 -20.27 -29.15
C LEU A 135 10.16 -20.83 -29.04
N ASN A 136 10.06 -22.15 -28.88
CA ASN A 136 8.79 -22.78 -28.57
C ASN A 136 8.67 -23.01 -27.06
N PHE A 137 8.22 -22.00 -26.34
CA PHE A 137 7.86 -22.10 -24.92
C PHE A 137 6.45 -22.69 -24.70
N LYS A 138 5.76 -23.14 -25.76
CA LYS A 138 4.35 -23.56 -25.70
C LYS A 138 4.13 -24.67 -24.70
N SER A 139 5.04 -25.61 -24.60
CA SER A 139 4.97 -26.70 -23.62
C SER A 139 4.98 -26.24 -22.17
N VAL A 140 5.40 -25.00 -21.89
CA VAL A 140 5.38 -24.42 -20.54
C VAL A 140 4.17 -23.52 -20.38
N TYR A 141 4.02 -22.50 -21.25
CA TYR A 141 2.98 -21.49 -21.04
C TYR A 141 1.56 -22.01 -21.30
N CYS A 142 1.37 -23.11 -22.05
CA CYS A 142 0.04 -23.67 -22.28
C CYS A 142 -0.61 -24.29 -21.04
N HIS A 143 0.19 -24.56 -20.01
CA HIS A 143 -0.28 -25.07 -18.72
C HIS A 143 -0.50 -23.95 -17.70
N LEU A 144 -0.18 -22.71 -18.05
CA LEU A 144 -0.33 -21.56 -17.16
C LEU A 144 -1.73 -20.95 -17.33
N ARG A 145 -2.28 -20.43 -16.23
CA ARG A 145 -3.62 -19.82 -16.23
C ARG A 145 -3.58 -18.32 -16.47
N TYR A 146 -4.52 -17.87 -17.29
CA TYR A 146 -4.85 -16.48 -17.54
C TYR A 146 -6.31 -16.28 -17.13
N SER A 147 -6.60 -15.18 -16.44
CA SER A 147 -7.98 -14.85 -16.07
C SER A 147 -8.77 -14.41 -17.30
N ASP A 148 -9.98 -14.96 -17.50
CA ASP A 148 -10.91 -14.51 -18.54
C ASP A 148 -11.55 -13.15 -18.21
N ASP A 149 -11.54 -12.74 -16.93
CA ASP A 149 -11.95 -11.40 -16.51
C ASP A 149 -10.79 -10.39 -16.71
N PRO A 150 -10.96 -9.33 -17.54
CA PRO A 150 -9.90 -8.37 -17.85
C PRO A 150 -9.37 -7.61 -16.63
N ALA A 151 -10.23 -7.35 -15.63
CA ALA A 151 -9.83 -6.64 -14.41
C ALA A 151 -8.88 -7.49 -13.55
N ARG A 152 -9.22 -8.76 -13.34
CA ARG A 152 -8.37 -9.75 -12.67
C ARG A 152 -7.11 -10.04 -13.48
N LEU A 153 -7.20 -10.09 -14.81
CA LEU A 153 -6.05 -10.28 -15.69
C LEU A 153 -5.05 -9.12 -15.55
N LEU A 154 -5.53 -7.87 -15.52
CA LEU A 154 -4.69 -6.69 -15.25
C LEU A 154 -4.03 -6.75 -13.87
N CYS A 155 -4.74 -7.23 -12.85
CA CYS A 155 -4.18 -7.42 -11.51
C CYS A 155 -3.09 -8.51 -11.47
N GLN A 156 -3.29 -9.63 -12.17
CA GLN A 156 -2.28 -10.68 -12.33
C GLN A 156 -1.04 -10.14 -13.04
N LEU A 157 -1.24 -9.45 -14.17
CA LEU A 157 -0.18 -8.83 -14.94
C LEU A 157 0.65 -7.86 -14.07
N ARG A 158 -0.01 -6.98 -13.31
CA ARG A 158 0.66 -6.06 -12.38
C ARG A 158 1.53 -6.79 -11.36
N ASP A 159 0.97 -7.79 -10.68
CA ASP A 159 1.69 -8.47 -9.60
C ASP A 159 2.88 -9.28 -10.14
N TYR A 160 2.72 -9.96 -11.29
CA TYR A 160 3.80 -10.71 -11.95
C TYR A 160 4.87 -9.79 -12.57
N ALA A 161 4.48 -8.73 -13.27
CA ALA A 161 5.41 -7.75 -13.82
C ALA A 161 6.24 -7.10 -12.72
N TYR A 162 5.61 -6.73 -11.59
CA TYR A 162 6.31 -6.17 -10.45
C TYR A 162 7.30 -7.17 -9.82
N ALA A 163 6.88 -8.42 -9.60
CA ALA A 163 7.74 -9.46 -9.03
C ALA A 163 8.97 -9.74 -9.92
N CYS A 164 8.76 -9.87 -11.23
CA CYS A 164 9.83 -9.97 -12.23
C CYS A 164 10.75 -8.74 -12.18
N CYS A 165 10.18 -7.53 -12.22
CA CYS A 165 10.92 -6.27 -12.19
C CYS A 165 11.82 -6.18 -10.94
N HIS A 166 11.28 -6.47 -9.76
CA HIS A 166 12.04 -6.43 -8.51
C HIS A 166 13.25 -7.38 -8.57
N GLN A 167 13.04 -8.63 -9.00
CA GLN A 167 14.12 -9.62 -8.97
C GLN A 167 15.15 -9.42 -10.08
N LEU A 168 14.71 -9.10 -11.29
CA LEU A 168 15.62 -8.85 -12.40
C LEU A 168 16.41 -7.55 -12.22
N ALA A 169 15.81 -6.50 -11.63
CA ALA A 169 16.53 -5.27 -11.30
C ALA A 169 17.63 -5.51 -10.25
N PHE A 170 17.33 -6.29 -9.21
CA PHE A 170 18.32 -6.68 -8.21
C PHE A 170 19.44 -7.52 -8.85
N LEU A 171 19.09 -8.54 -9.61
CA LEU A 171 20.05 -9.41 -10.30
C LEU A 171 20.98 -8.61 -11.22
N LYS A 172 20.41 -7.69 -12.02
CA LYS A 172 21.17 -6.77 -12.87
C LYS A 172 22.14 -5.91 -12.07
N SER A 173 21.69 -5.32 -10.96
CA SER A 173 22.52 -4.47 -10.10
C SER A 173 23.66 -5.24 -9.41
N GLN A 174 23.44 -6.51 -9.04
CA GLN A 174 24.53 -7.35 -8.54
C GLN A 174 25.50 -7.74 -9.64
N CYS A 175 25.00 -8.17 -10.79
CA CYS A 175 25.79 -8.63 -11.92
C CYS A 175 26.58 -7.52 -12.64
N SER A 176 26.20 -6.25 -12.47
CA SER A 176 26.93 -5.11 -13.03
C SER A 176 28.16 -4.69 -12.21
N ARG A 177 28.32 -5.25 -11.00
CA ARG A 177 29.35 -4.86 -10.02
C ARG A 177 30.38 -5.96 -9.80
N ASN A 178 31.65 -5.57 -9.72
CA ASN A 178 32.75 -6.49 -9.43
C ASN A 178 32.73 -6.98 -7.96
N LYS A 179 33.52 -8.02 -7.69
CA LYS A 179 33.63 -8.64 -6.35
C LYS A 179 34.13 -7.67 -5.27
N ILE A 180 35.05 -6.75 -5.62
CA ILE A 180 35.59 -5.74 -4.69
C ILE A 180 34.47 -4.85 -4.17
N ASN A 181 33.50 -4.53 -5.01
CA ASN A 181 32.34 -3.75 -4.62
C ASN A 181 31.23 -4.60 -4.01
N GLY A 182 31.40 -5.92 -3.87
CA GLY A 182 30.37 -6.83 -3.35
C GLY A 182 29.32 -7.23 -4.38
N GLY A 183 29.66 -7.26 -5.67
CA GLY A 183 28.79 -7.71 -6.75
C GLY A 183 29.17 -9.08 -7.32
N TRP A 184 28.44 -9.50 -8.36
CA TRP A 184 28.47 -10.82 -8.98
C TRP A 184 28.97 -10.80 -10.43
N GLN A 185 29.55 -9.70 -10.90
CA GLN A 185 30.00 -9.56 -12.29
C GLN A 185 30.92 -10.71 -12.74
N ASP A 186 31.83 -11.14 -11.87
CA ASP A 186 32.80 -12.20 -12.15
C ASP A 186 32.38 -13.56 -11.53
N CYS A 187 31.18 -13.64 -10.95
CA CYS A 187 30.65 -14.91 -10.42
C CYS A 187 30.14 -15.78 -11.55
N GLU A 188 30.43 -17.08 -11.46
CA GLU A 188 30.07 -18.04 -12.50
C GLU A 188 28.63 -18.55 -12.31
N TYR A 189 27.97 -18.91 -13.40
CA TYR A 189 26.70 -19.62 -13.43
C TYR A 189 26.65 -20.53 -14.67
N GLY A 190 25.82 -21.57 -14.62
CA GLY A 190 25.71 -22.54 -15.70
C GLY A 190 25.29 -23.90 -15.19
N ASN A 191 25.34 -24.89 -16.07
CA ASN A 191 25.10 -26.28 -15.70
C ASN A 191 26.26 -26.81 -14.82
N ASN A 192 25.94 -27.48 -13.70
CA ASN A 192 26.91 -28.06 -12.76
C ASN A 192 27.98 -27.09 -12.20
N ILE A 193 27.62 -25.85 -11.84
CA ILE A 193 28.51 -24.94 -11.10
C ILE A 193 28.34 -25.12 -9.59
N PRO A 194 29.33 -25.67 -8.85
CA PRO A 194 29.34 -25.63 -7.39
C PRO A 194 29.77 -24.25 -6.88
N ASP A 195 29.29 -23.87 -5.68
CA ASP A 195 29.83 -22.78 -4.86
C ASP A 195 29.84 -21.36 -5.48
N SER A 196 28.80 -21.00 -6.24
CA SER A 196 28.61 -19.62 -6.73
C SER A 196 27.39 -18.93 -6.10
N PRO A 197 27.52 -17.71 -5.53
CA PRO A 197 26.38 -16.97 -4.99
C PRO A 197 25.38 -16.56 -6.07
N LEU A 198 25.85 -16.36 -7.31
CA LEU A 198 24.98 -16.08 -8.45
C LEU A 198 24.16 -17.32 -8.83
N GLN A 199 24.83 -18.48 -8.96
CA GLN A 199 24.17 -19.75 -9.22
C GLN A 199 23.12 -20.05 -8.15
N ALA A 200 23.50 -19.97 -6.87
CA ALA A 200 22.61 -20.23 -5.73
C ALA A 200 21.37 -19.32 -5.73
N PHE A 201 21.50 -18.06 -6.14
CA PHE A 201 20.37 -17.16 -6.28
C PHE A 201 19.45 -17.53 -7.46
N LEU A 202 20.00 -17.93 -8.60
CA LEU A 202 19.23 -18.29 -9.80
C LEU A 202 18.40 -19.56 -9.60
N ILE A 203 18.97 -20.57 -8.94
CA ILE A 203 18.33 -21.88 -8.73
C ILE A 203 17.64 -22.00 -7.37
N ASP A 204 17.59 -20.91 -6.59
CA ASP A 204 17.06 -20.86 -5.22
C ASP A 204 17.66 -21.94 -4.30
N ALA A 205 18.97 -22.13 -4.36
CA ALA A 205 19.68 -23.08 -3.53
C ALA A 205 19.60 -22.72 -2.04
N HIS A 206 19.62 -23.74 -1.18
CA HIS A 206 19.45 -23.61 0.27
C HIS A 206 20.56 -22.79 0.97
N ASP A 207 21.74 -22.73 0.36
CA ASP A 207 22.92 -21.99 0.79
C ASP A 207 22.94 -20.54 0.26
N SER A 208 21.95 -20.14 -0.54
CA SER A 208 21.78 -18.75 -0.96
C SER A 208 21.63 -17.83 0.26
N LYS A 209 22.49 -16.82 0.34
CA LYS A 209 22.46 -15.80 1.40
C LYS A 209 21.23 -14.88 1.29
N PHE A 210 20.64 -14.79 0.11
CA PHE A 210 19.50 -13.93 -0.19
C PHE A 210 18.22 -14.74 -0.05
N LYS A 211 17.45 -14.48 1.00
CA LYS A 211 16.21 -15.19 1.28
C LYS A 211 15.14 -14.81 0.25
N THR A 212 14.71 -15.78 -0.54
CA THR A 212 13.58 -15.69 -1.47
C THR A 212 12.49 -16.66 -1.05
N HIS A 213 11.25 -16.39 -1.46
CA HIS A 213 10.09 -17.23 -1.14
C HIS A 213 9.23 -17.48 -2.38
N PRO A 214 8.38 -18.52 -2.38
CA PRO A 214 7.35 -18.66 -3.40
C PRO A 214 6.48 -17.41 -3.46
N PHE A 215 6.01 -17.04 -4.66
CA PHE A 215 5.03 -15.97 -4.80
C PHE A 215 3.69 -16.39 -4.19
N ASP A 216 3.08 -15.47 -3.47
CA ASP A 216 1.73 -15.63 -2.90
C ASP A 216 0.90 -14.35 -3.17
N PRO A 217 -0.21 -14.44 -3.93
CA PRO A 217 -1.09 -13.32 -4.19
C PRO A 217 -1.92 -12.91 -2.98
N CYS A 218 -2.07 -13.78 -1.98
CA CYS A 218 -2.84 -13.56 -0.76
C CYS A 218 -1.98 -12.95 0.36
N ASP A 219 -0.68 -13.23 0.38
CA ASP A 219 0.25 -12.61 1.33
C ASP A 219 0.96 -11.41 0.71
N ILE A 220 0.61 -10.21 1.18
CA ILE A 220 1.18 -8.94 0.72
C ILE A 220 2.72 -8.90 0.90
N CYS A 221 3.25 -9.55 1.94
CA CYS A 221 4.69 -9.60 2.20
C CYS A 221 5.42 -10.52 1.23
N LEU A 222 4.72 -11.45 0.59
CA LEU A 222 5.28 -12.45 -0.32
C LEU A 222 5.10 -12.11 -1.81
N LYS A 223 4.86 -10.83 -2.12
CA LYS A 223 4.74 -10.30 -3.50
C LYS A 223 6.01 -9.68 -4.07
N SER A 224 7.07 -9.58 -3.26
CA SER A 224 8.41 -9.10 -3.64
C SER A 224 9.44 -10.19 -3.28
N ARG A 225 10.69 -10.14 -3.74
CA ARG A 225 11.71 -11.18 -3.39
C ARG A 225 11.27 -12.64 -3.70
N VAL A 226 10.55 -12.81 -4.79
CA VAL A 226 10.04 -14.10 -5.27
C VAL A 226 11.18 -15.00 -5.77
N ARG A 227 11.15 -16.29 -5.46
CA ARG A 227 12.11 -17.29 -5.97
C ARG A 227 12.37 -17.15 -7.48
N MET A 228 13.62 -17.24 -7.90
CA MET A 228 14.00 -17.12 -9.31
C MET A 228 13.47 -18.30 -10.13
N GLY A 229 13.62 -19.53 -9.62
CA GLY A 229 13.04 -20.76 -10.13
C GLY A 229 13.75 -21.38 -11.34
N PHE A 230 14.96 -20.91 -11.69
CA PHE A 230 15.73 -21.54 -12.78
C PHE A 230 16.24 -22.91 -12.37
N ARG A 231 16.27 -23.82 -13.33
CA ARG A 231 16.85 -25.15 -13.15
C ARG A 231 18.15 -25.26 -13.93
N GLU A 232 18.94 -26.28 -13.64
CA GLU A 232 20.22 -26.51 -14.33
C GLU A 232 20.02 -26.66 -15.84
N GLU A 233 18.91 -27.27 -16.29
CA GLU A 233 18.57 -27.39 -17.71
C GLU A 233 18.14 -26.08 -18.40
N ASP A 234 17.87 -25.02 -17.62
CA ASP A 234 17.53 -23.69 -18.12
C ASP A 234 18.75 -22.78 -18.25
N LEU A 235 19.91 -23.22 -17.75
CA LEU A 235 21.17 -22.47 -17.77
C LEU A 235 22.09 -23.00 -18.88
N PRO A 236 23.13 -22.24 -19.28
CA PRO A 236 24.00 -22.65 -20.36
C PRO A 236 24.82 -23.88 -19.98
N ALA A 237 25.08 -24.76 -20.95
CA ALA A 237 25.96 -25.91 -20.75
C ALA A 237 27.41 -25.48 -20.52
N THR A 238 27.81 -24.33 -21.07
CA THR A 238 29.09 -23.69 -20.79
C THR A 238 28.99 -22.81 -19.55
N HIS A 239 30.08 -22.68 -18.82
CA HIS A 239 30.13 -21.79 -17.66
C HIS A 239 30.21 -20.33 -18.11
N GLU A 240 29.37 -19.49 -17.52
CA GLU A 240 29.21 -18.09 -17.85
C GLU A 240 29.33 -17.19 -16.64
N THR A 241 29.55 -15.89 -16.85
CA THR A 241 29.76 -14.94 -15.74
C THR A 241 28.59 -13.98 -15.58
N GLY A 242 28.40 -13.42 -14.37
CA GLY A 242 27.38 -12.41 -14.10
C GLY A 242 27.43 -11.21 -15.05
N LYS A 243 28.60 -10.84 -15.57
CA LYS A 243 28.74 -9.84 -16.64
C LYS A 243 27.80 -10.12 -17.81
N HIS A 244 27.67 -11.39 -18.21
CA HIS A 244 26.77 -11.80 -19.27
C HIS A 244 25.30 -11.55 -18.89
N ILE A 245 24.89 -11.92 -17.66
CA ILE A 245 23.53 -11.64 -17.17
C ILE A 245 23.26 -10.12 -17.14
N SER A 246 24.23 -9.32 -16.71
CA SER A 246 24.11 -7.86 -16.76
C SER A 246 23.86 -7.36 -18.18
N THR A 247 24.50 -7.98 -19.18
CA THR A 247 24.27 -7.67 -20.61
C THR A 247 22.90 -8.16 -21.09
N ILE A 248 22.46 -9.36 -20.69
CA ILE A 248 21.11 -9.89 -21.01
C ILE A 248 20.03 -8.94 -20.48
N LEU A 249 20.17 -8.49 -19.24
CA LEU A 249 19.19 -7.65 -18.56
C LEU A 249 19.30 -6.17 -18.94
N SER A 250 20.31 -5.79 -19.72
CA SER A 250 20.44 -4.43 -20.24
C SER A 250 19.76 -4.31 -21.59
N PRO A 251 18.91 -3.29 -21.80
CA PRO A 251 18.25 -3.08 -23.10
C PRO A 251 19.29 -2.81 -24.20
N THR A 252 19.15 -3.48 -25.33
CA THR A 252 20.14 -3.52 -26.42
C THR A 252 20.26 -2.21 -27.22
N CYS A 253 19.25 -1.34 -27.20
CA CYS A 253 19.17 -0.17 -28.09
C CYS A 253 19.31 1.19 -27.37
N GLY A 254 19.70 1.22 -26.09
CA GLY A 254 19.68 2.44 -25.30
C GLY A 254 18.25 2.86 -24.98
N GLY A 255 17.87 2.79 -23.70
CA GLY A 255 16.50 3.04 -23.28
C GLY A 255 16.26 2.57 -21.87
N GLU A 256 15.07 2.83 -21.36
CA GLU A 256 14.60 2.34 -20.07
C GLU A 256 14.26 0.85 -20.15
N ASP A 257 14.37 0.15 -19.02
CA ASP A 257 14.00 -1.26 -18.93
C ASP A 257 12.48 -1.42 -19.16
N PRO A 258 12.03 -2.19 -20.18
CA PRO A 258 10.61 -2.30 -20.51
C PRO A 258 9.75 -2.83 -19.35
N LEU A 259 10.28 -3.77 -18.55
CA LEU A 259 9.57 -4.31 -17.38
C LEU A 259 9.44 -3.26 -16.28
N LEU A 260 10.46 -2.44 -16.07
CA LEU A 260 10.44 -1.35 -15.11
C LEU A 260 9.46 -0.24 -15.53
N THR A 261 9.48 0.13 -16.80
CA THR A 261 8.56 1.12 -17.38
C THR A 261 7.11 0.62 -17.29
N LEU A 262 6.86 -0.64 -17.68
CA LEU A 262 5.55 -1.28 -17.55
C LEU A 262 5.09 -1.29 -16.08
N SER A 263 5.97 -1.64 -15.14
CA SER A 263 5.66 -1.65 -13.72
C SER A 263 5.25 -0.26 -13.21
N SER A 264 5.91 0.81 -13.70
CA SER A 264 5.55 2.19 -13.39
C SER A 264 4.15 2.54 -13.91
N TYR A 265 3.83 2.19 -15.16
CA TYR A 265 2.51 2.41 -15.75
C TYR A 265 1.41 1.65 -14.99
N LEU A 266 1.64 0.36 -14.74
CA LEU A 266 0.67 -0.48 -14.03
C LEU A 266 0.48 -0.03 -12.58
N ASN A 267 1.54 0.37 -11.87
CA ASN A 267 1.44 0.90 -10.51
C ASN A 267 0.62 2.20 -10.46
N CYS A 268 0.81 3.08 -11.44
CA CYS A 268 0.03 4.31 -11.58
C CYS A 268 -1.46 4.00 -11.81
N LEU A 269 -1.78 3.20 -12.84
CA LEU A 269 -3.17 2.87 -13.22
C LEU A 269 -3.92 2.09 -12.13
N THR A 270 -3.26 1.11 -11.52
CA THR A 270 -3.86 0.24 -10.51
C THR A 270 -3.76 0.79 -9.09
N ARG A 271 -3.07 1.93 -8.90
CA ARG A 271 -2.83 2.58 -7.60
C ARG A 271 -2.27 1.57 -6.59
N ARG A 272 -1.18 0.88 -6.96
CA ARG A 272 -0.53 -0.09 -6.08
C ARG A 272 0.17 0.63 -4.93
N THR A 273 -0.34 0.46 -3.71
CA THR A 273 0.25 1.03 -2.49
C THR A 273 1.70 0.57 -2.29
N PRO A 274 2.64 1.48 -1.96
CA PRO A 274 3.99 1.10 -1.54
C PRO A 274 3.96 0.42 -0.17
N ARG A 275 4.74 -0.66 0.00
CA ARG A 275 4.65 -1.59 1.15
C ARG A 275 6.00 -1.91 1.77
N THR A 276 7.05 -2.05 0.97
CA THR A 276 8.41 -2.30 1.47
C THR A 276 9.12 -0.99 1.79
N THR A 277 10.16 -1.04 2.64
CA THR A 277 10.99 0.14 2.98
C THR A 277 11.50 0.84 1.71
N GLY A 278 12.02 0.07 0.75
CA GLY A 278 12.46 0.60 -0.55
C GLY A 278 11.34 1.27 -1.34
N GLU A 279 10.13 0.69 -1.39
CA GLU A 279 8.98 1.30 -2.09
C GLU A 279 8.50 2.58 -1.40
N LEU A 280 8.41 2.60 -0.06
CA LEU A 280 8.01 3.78 0.72
C LEU A 280 8.97 4.94 0.48
N VAL A 281 10.28 4.65 0.58
CA VAL A 281 11.34 5.62 0.30
C VAL A 281 11.27 6.11 -1.15
N SER A 282 10.99 5.21 -2.11
CA SER A 282 10.83 5.58 -3.52
C SER A 282 9.64 6.50 -3.75
N PHE A 283 8.50 6.21 -3.11
CA PHE A 283 7.29 7.03 -3.20
C PHE A 283 7.55 8.43 -2.64
N PHE A 284 7.95 8.58 -1.37
CA PHE A 284 8.14 9.90 -0.77
C PHE A 284 9.23 10.72 -1.46
N HIS A 285 10.30 10.08 -1.96
CA HIS A 285 11.33 10.77 -2.71
C HIS A 285 10.86 11.22 -4.10
N ASN A 286 10.21 10.36 -4.90
CA ASN A 286 9.71 10.74 -6.21
C ASN A 286 8.51 11.69 -6.14
N PHE A 287 7.62 11.50 -5.17
CA PHE A 287 6.47 12.37 -4.96
C PHE A 287 6.92 13.78 -4.58
N GLY A 288 7.90 13.90 -3.68
CA GLY A 288 8.55 15.18 -3.39
C GLY A 288 9.17 15.82 -4.64
N ASN A 289 9.88 15.04 -5.48
CA ASN A 289 10.40 15.53 -6.77
C ASN A 289 9.29 16.08 -7.68
N SER A 290 8.15 15.39 -7.78
CA SER A 290 7.02 15.81 -8.61
C SER A 290 6.35 17.10 -8.12
N LEU A 291 6.60 17.51 -6.87
CA LEU A 291 6.09 18.77 -6.31
C LEU A 291 7.05 19.97 -6.48
N HIS A 292 8.28 19.75 -6.98
CA HIS A 292 9.34 20.76 -7.12
C HIS A 292 9.36 21.52 -8.47
N SER A 293 8.28 21.50 -9.26
CA SER A 293 8.20 22.32 -10.49
C SER A 293 8.45 23.81 -10.21
N HIS A 294 8.89 24.56 -11.25
CA HIS A 294 9.52 25.89 -11.19
C HIS A 294 9.02 26.84 -10.06
N PRO A 295 9.90 27.70 -9.49
CA PRO A 295 9.69 28.40 -8.21
C PRO A 295 8.43 29.27 -8.08
N SER A 296 7.73 29.54 -9.18
CA SER A 296 6.57 30.44 -9.25
C SER A 296 5.23 29.74 -9.50
N ALA A 297 5.18 28.42 -9.70
CA ALA A 297 3.93 27.69 -9.90
C ALA A 297 3.99 26.28 -9.28
N LEU A 298 2.96 25.91 -8.50
CA LEU A 298 2.74 24.52 -8.08
C LEU A 298 2.73 23.61 -9.32
N SER A 299 3.31 22.42 -9.21
CA SER A 299 3.15 21.40 -10.25
C SER A 299 1.66 21.08 -10.43
N LEU A 300 1.23 20.60 -11.59
CA LEU A 300 -0.17 20.19 -11.82
C LEU A 300 -0.70 19.31 -10.67
N LEU A 301 0.15 18.42 -10.17
CA LEU A 301 -0.12 17.57 -9.01
C LEU A 301 -0.22 18.36 -7.69
N GLY A 302 0.69 19.30 -7.45
CA GLY A 302 0.64 20.18 -6.28
C GLY A 302 -0.60 21.05 -6.25
N SER A 303 -0.98 21.63 -7.39
CA SER A 303 -2.23 22.39 -7.52
C SER A 303 -3.44 21.50 -7.25
N ALA A 304 -3.48 20.28 -7.78
CA ALA A 304 -4.56 19.34 -7.53
C ALA A 304 -4.69 18.93 -6.04
N LEU A 305 -3.58 18.86 -5.29
CA LEU A 305 -3.59 18.55 -3.85
C LEU A 305 -4.13 19.71 -2.98
N SER A 306 -4.11 20.93 -3.51
CA SER A 306 -4.64 22.12 -2.82
C SER A 306 -6.06 22.48 -3.26
N GLN A 307 -6.67 21.69 -4.14
CA GLN A 307 -8.07 21.87 -4.55
C GLN A 307 -8.96 20.85 -3.84
N PRO A 308 -10.13 21.26 -3.32
CA PRO A 308 -11.05 20.37 -2.65
C PRO A 308 -11.69 19.41 -3.65
N HIS A 309 -12.04 18.21 -3.19
CA HIS A 309 -12.86 17.31 -4.01
C HIS A 309 -14.29 17.85 -4.10
N GLU A 310 -14.94 17.74 -5.27
CA GLU A 310 -16.28 18.30 -5.53
C GLU A 310 -17.35 17.90 -4.51
N ASN A 311 -17.21 16.71 -3.91
CA ASN A 311 -18.15 16.15 -2.95
C ASN A 311 -17.69 16.22 -1.49
N CYS A 312 -16.55 16.86 -1.21
CA CYS A 312 -16.00 16.99 0.14
C CYS A 312 -16.13 18.43 0.64
N PRO A 313 -16.52 18.65 1.90
CA PRO A 313 -16.44 19.98 2.51
C PRO A 313 -14.96 20.30 2.71
N ASP A 314 -14.38 21.21 1.91
CA ASP A 314 -13.03 21.85 1.89
C ASP A 314 -11.93 21.46 2.92
N TRP A 315 -11.94 20.23 3.43
CA TRP A 315 -11.16 19.71 4.55
C TRP A 315 -10.13 18.69 4.04
N ASP A 316 -10.22 18.29 2.78
CA ASP A 316 -9.35 17.34 2.10
C ASP A 316 -8.24 18.01 1.27
N ILE A 317 -7.91 19.27 1.59
CA ILE A 317 -6.87 20.06 0.92
C ILE A 317 -5.58 20.14 1.72
N LEU A 318 -4.45 20.07 1.03
CA LEU A 318 -3.15 20.37 1.63
C LEU A 318 -2.83 21.86 1.50
N GLY A 319 -2.51 22.50 2.62
CA GLY A 319 -2.02 23.87 2.64
C GLY A 319 -0.56 23.97 2.22
N ASP A 320 -0.08 25.19 2.02
CA ASP A 320 1.33 25.46 1.63
C ASP A 320 2.35 24.83 2.59
N ALA A 321 2.06 24.86 3.90
CA ALA A 321 2.91 24.27 4.91
C ALA A 321 2.99 22.73 4.80
N ASP A 322 1.88 22.07 4.48
CA ASP A 322 1.82 20.61 4.33
C ASP A 322 2.57 20.17 3.08
N LEU A 323 2.35 20.88 1.96
CA LEU A 323 3.08 20.65 0.71
C LEU A 323 4.58 20.89 0.88
N GLN A 324 4.96 21.90 1.67
CA GLN A 324 6.35 22.17 1.98
C GLN A 324 6.97 21.05 2.82
N ALA A 325 6.26 20.50 3.81
CA ALA A 325 6.73 19.36 4.59
C ALA A 325 6.98 18.11 3.71
N ILE A 326 6.12 17.85 2.72
CA ILE A 326 6.31 16.75 1.75
C ILE A 326 7.56 16.98 0.89
N ARG A 327 7.76 18.20 0.40
CA ARG A 327 8.97 18.58 -0.37
C ARG A 327 10.24 18.43 0.47
N ASP A 328 10.21 18.90 1.71
CA ASP A 328 11.37 18.88 2.60
C ASP A 328 11.75 17.46 3.05
N ALA A 329 10.80 16.53 3.16
CA ALA A 329 11.08 15.12 3.43
C ALA A 329 11.99 14.49 2.36
N ARG A 330 11.78 14.84 1.09
CA ARG A 330 12.73 14.57 0.01
C ARG A 330 13.99 15.42 0.20
N GLY A 331 13.81 16.74 0.22
CA GLY A 331 14.83 17.75 0.49
C GLY A 331 14.59 19.03 -0.32
N SER A 332 14.78 20.19 0.33
CA SER A 332 14.19 21.49 -0.04
C SER A 332 14.60 22.10 -1.39
N ALA A 333 15.67 21.63 -2.02
CA ALA A 333 16.14 22.13 -3.32
C ALA A 333 15.79 21.19 -4.49
N PRO A 334 15.43 21.72 -5.68
CA PRO A 334 15.14 20.88 -6.85
C PRO A 334 16.37 20.07 -7.29
N ALA A 335 16.16 18.95 -8.01
CA ALA A 335 17.25 18.10 -8.47
C ALA A 335 18.25 18.80 -9.41
N THR A 336 17.87 19.91 -10.05
CA THR A 336 18.66 20.64 -11.05
C THR A 336 19.54 21.76 -10.50
N SER A 337 19.47 22.09 -9.21
CA SER A 337 20.29 23.16 -8.60
C SER A 337 21.73 22.72 -8.30
N THR A 338 22.46 22.31 -9.33
CA THR A 338 23.85 21.80 -9.25
C THR A 338 24.91 22.86 -8.93
N SER A 339 24.54 24.15 -8.78
CA SER A 339 25.51 25.26 -8.78
C SER A 339 25.94 25.81 -7.42
N ASN A 340 25.41 25.32 -6.29
CA ASN A 340 25.74 25.92 -4.98
C ASN A 340 26.68 25.05 -4.14
N HIS A 341 27.80 25.64 -3.70
CA HIS A 341 28.79 25.06 -2.77
C HIS A 341 28.23 24.67 -1.37
N ASN A 342 26.91 24.74 -1.15
CA ASN A 342 26.22 24.43 0.11
C ASN A 342 25.19 23.29 -0.05
N HIS A 343 25.18 22.56 -1.17
CA HIS A 343 24.17 21.54 -1.49
C HIS A 343 24.06 20.42 -0.43
N ASP A 344 25.18 20.03 0.18
CA ASP A 344 25.22 19.05 1.29
C ASP A 344 24.44 19.53 2.54
N LYS A 345 24.38 20.85 2.78
CA LYS A 345 23.64 21.42 3.93
C LYS A 345 22.14 21.50 3.67
N VAL A 346 21.73 21.67 2.42
CA VAL A 346 20.31 21.82 2.02
C VAL A 346 19.57 20.48 2.06
N HIS A 347 20.27 19.36 1.89
CA HIS A 347 19.70 18.01 1.96
C HIS A 347 20.05 17.26 3.24
N ALA A 348 20.65 17.93 4.22
CA ALA A 348 21.03 17.30 5.47
C ALA A 348 19.79 16.71 6.16
N LYS A 349 19.88 15.44 6.57
CA LYS A 349 18.82 14.71 7.30
C LYS A 349 17.55 14.45 6.48
N THR A 350 17.59 14.57 5.16
CA THR A 350 16.45 14.26 4.27
C THR A 350 16.66 12.91 3.57
N LEU A 351 15.63 12.39 2.88
CA LEU A 351 15.75 11.15 2.11
C LEU A 351 16.85 11.22 1.02
N SER A 352 17.08 12.41 0.44
CA SER A 352 18.17 12.63 -0.52
C SER A 352 19.57 12.47 0.10
N THR A 353 19.73 12.52 1.44
CA THR A 353 21.00 12.13 2.09
C THR A 353 21.36 10.65 1.81
N LEU A 354 20.35 9.79 1.64
CA LEU A 354 20.55 8.35 1.39
C LEU A 354 20.60 8.04 -0.12
N LEU A 355 19.71 8.69 -0.88
CA LEU A 355 19.45 8.38 -2.29
C LEU A 355 20.25 9.24 -3.27
N GLY A 356 20.79 10.37 -2.83
CA GLY A 356 21.35 11.41 -3.68
C GLY A 356 20.27 12.23 -4.41
N CYS A 357 20.67 13.39 -4.92
CA CYS A 357 19.81 14.25 -5.77
C CYS A 357 19.93 13.93 -7.26
N ASP A 358 21.04 13.34 -7.69
CA ASP A 358 21.29 12.84 -9.05
C ASP A 358 22.40 11.77 -9.02
N ILE A 359 22.40 10.87 -10.02
CA ILE A 359 23.37 9.78 -10.18
C ILE A 359 24.81 10.30 -10.35
N LYS A 360 24.97 11.54 -10.85
CA LYS A 360 26.29 12.13 -11.16
C LYS A 360 26.75 13.24 -10.20
N SER A 361 25.93 13.60 -9.21
CA SER A 361 26.25 14.74 -8.34
C SER A 361 27.29 14.36 -7.28
N ALA A 362 28.51 14.86 -7.42
CA ALA A 362 29.56 14.68 -6.41
C ALA A 362 29.23 15.36 -5.06
N ASN A 363 28.34 16.37 -5.08
CA ASN A 363 27.91 17.14 -3.91
C ASN A 363 26.64 16.57 -3.25
N CYS A 364 26.16 15.39 -3.69
CA CYS A 364 25.05 14.67 -3.07
C CYS A 364 25.09 13.19 -3.49
N PRO A 365 26.08 12.43 -2.99
CA PRO A 365 26.33 11.05 -3.42
C PRO A 365 25.20 10.10 -3.03
N GLN A 366 24.85 9.18 -3.93
CA GLN A 366 23.93 8.09 -3.65
C GLN A 366 24.62 7.00 -2.81
N HIS A 367 24.04 6.64 -1.67
CA HIS A 367 24.60 5.62 -0.75
C HIS A 367 23.90 4.27 -0.86
N MET A 368 22.62 4.29 -1.18
CA MET A 368 21.82 3.11 -1.48
C MET A 368 20.72 3.47 -2.46
N LYS A 369 20.23 2.49 -3.21
CA LYS A 369 19.21 2.66 -4.22
C LYS A 369 18.07 1.66 -3.99
N PRO A 370 16.80 2.09 -3.90
CA PRO A 370 15.67 1.18 -3.90
C PRO A 370 15.64 0.37 -5.20
N ILE A 371 15.43 -0.94 -5.08
CA ILE A 371 15.46 -1.87 -6.22
C ILE A 371 14.45 -1.46 -7.30
N THR A 372 13.23 -1.11 -6.88
CA THR A 372 12.14 -0.68 -7.77
C THR A 372 11.88 0.82 -7.71
N TYR A 373 12.94 1.64 -7.59
CA TYR A 373 12.82 3.10 -7.43
C TYR A 373 11.93 3.76 -8.50
N ARG A 374 12.13 3.40 -9.76
CA ARG A 374 11.38 3.99 -10.89
C ARG A 374 9.95 3.46 -11.03
N ALA A 375 9.61 2.33 -10.40
CA ALA A 375 8.25 1.80 -10.42
C ALA A 375 7.25 2.69 -9.66
N TYR A 376 7.75 3.65 -8.87
CA TYR A 376 6.98 4.65 -8.11
C TYR A 376 7.36 6.08 -8.54
N ALA A 377 7.64 6.31 -9.82
CA ALA A 377 8.07 7.60 -10.34
C ALA A 377 7.03 8.32 -11.22
N LEU A 378 5.86 7.73 -11.46
CA LEU A 378 4.82 8.27 -12.33
C LEU A 378 3.52 8.53 -11.56
N TYR A 379 2.98 9.74 -11.69
CA TYR A 379 1.77 10.20 -10.98
C TYR A 379 0.80 10.89 -11.92
N SER A 380 -0.50 10.83 -11.64
CA SER A 380 -1.53 11.58 -12.37
C SER A 380 -2.40 12.40 -11.42
N SER A 381 -2.75 13.63 -11.80
CA SER A 381 -3.69 14.46 -11.04
C SER A 381 -5.05 13.79 -10.86
N SER A 382 -5.48 12.94 -11.79
CA SER A 382 -6.75 12.20 -11.70
C SER A 382 -6.80 11.21 -10.52
N PHE A 383 -5.66 10.87 -9.91
CA PHE A 383 -5.58 9.98 -8.75
C PHE A 383 -5.14 10.69 -7.47
N VAL A 384 -5.18 12.03 -7.44
CA VAL A 384 -4.64 12.85 -6.36
C VAL A 384 -5.10 12.41 -4.96
N HIS A 385 -6.39 12.06 -4.78
CA HIS A 385 -6.91 11.62 -3.46
C HIS A 385 -6.34 10.27 -2.99
N HIS A 386 -5.93 9.39 -3.91
CA HIS A 386 -5.25 8.15 -3.52
C HIS A 386 -3.84 8.47 -3.02
N TYR A 387 -3.13 9.38 -3.69
CA TYR A 387 -1.81 9.80 -3.25
C TYR A 387 -1.87 10.60 -1.96
N LEU A 388 -2.90 11.43 -1.77
CA LEU A 388 -3.18 12.12 -0.52
C LEU A 388 -3.37 11.12 0.63
N SER A 389 -4.19 10.10 0.42
CA SER A 389 -4.35 9.02 1.41
C SER A 389 -3.02 8.35 1.76
N TRP A 390 -2.14 8.14 0.78
CA TRP A 390 -0.81 7.57 1.02
C TRP A 390 0.11 8.52 1.76
N THR A 391 0.15 9.81 1.38
CA THR A 391 0.99 10.80 2.06
C THR A 391 0.55 11.02 3.49
N VAL A 392 -0.73 10.85 3.79
CA VAL A 392 -1.28 11.01 5.14
C VAL A 392 -1.00 9.79 6.02
N HIS A 393 -1.15 8.56 5.50
CA HIS A 393 -1.09 7.34 6.33
C HIS A 393 0.24 6.60 6.32
N LEU A 394 1.10 6.83 5.32
CA LEU A 394 2.38 6.14 5.19
C LEU A 394 3.61 6.81 5.85
N PRO A 395 3.60 8.08 6.33
CA PRO A 395 4.76 8.66 7.00
C PRO A 395 5.23 7.86 8.23
N ASP A 396 4.32 7.41 9.09
CA ASP A 396 4.65 6.56 10.24
C ASP A 396 5.29 5.24 9.79
N ARG A 397 4.75 4.63 8.73
CA ARG A 397 5.30 3.39 8.18
C ARG A 397 6.67 3.60 7.56
N LEU A 398 6.89 4.74 6.88
CA LEU A 398 8.22 5.14 6.39
C LEU A 398 9.18 5.26 7.57
N TRP A 399 8.80 5.96 8.63
CA TRP A 399 9.63 6.12 9.82
C TRP A 399 9.98 4.78 10.48
N GLU A 400 8.98 3.97 10.81
CA GLU A 400 9.14 2.66 11.45
C GLU A 400 10.03 1.74 10.62
N SER A 401 9.87 1.74 9.29
CA SER A 401 10.66 0.90 8.40
C SER A 401 12.12 1.35 8.30
N LEU A 402 12.40 2.66 8.34
CA LEU A 402 13.76 3.21 8.41
C LEU A 402 14.42 2.95 9.78
N VAL A 403 13.66 3.07 10.88
CA VAL A 403 14.13 2.69 12.23
C VAL A 403 14.49 1.21 12.26
N LYS A 404 13.64 0.35 11.67
CA LYS A 404 13.90 -1.09 11.61
C LYS A 404 15.16 -1.39 10.79
N LEU A 405 15.32 -0.77 9.62
CA LEU A 405 16.55 -0.89 8.83
C LEU A 405 17.79 -0.46 9.64
N HIS A 406 17.69 0.63 10.41
CA HIS A 406 18.78 1.10 11.27
C HIS A 406 19.11 0.10 12.38
N CYS A 407 18.10 -0.40 13.10
CA CYS A 407 18.29 -1.40 14.16
C CYS A 407 18.91 -2.69 13.60
N ASP A 408 18.37 -3.22 12.49
CA ASP A 408 18.90 -4.42 11.87
C ASP A 408 20.36 -4.24 11.42
N LEU A 409 20.73 -3.06 10.87
CA LEU A 409 22.11 -2.75 10.51
C LEU A 409 23.04 -2.61 11.72
N LYS A 410 22.53 -2.11 12.85
CA LYS A 410 23.27 -1.99 14.10
C LYS A 410 23.50 -3.35 14.76
N ASP A 411 22.47 -4.19 14.79
CA ASP A 411 22.50 -5.54 15.39
C ASP A 411 23.41 -6.50 14.63
N LEU A 412 23.66 -6.23 13.34
CA LEU A 412 24.66 -6.96 12.55
C LEU A 412 26.09 -6.86 13.13
N GLN A 413 26.35 -5.99 14.13
CA GLN A 413 27.62 -5.82 14.83
C GLN A 413 28.80 -5.83 13.84
N CYS A 414 28.87 -4.81 12.96
CA CYS A 414 29.98 -4.64 12.03
C CYS A 414 31.32 -4.29 12.73
N HIS A 415 31.48 -4.61 14.02
CA HIS A 415 32.61 -4.28 14.88
C HIS A 415 33.94 -4.88 14.39
N ASP A 416 33.92 -6.06 13.75
CA ASP A 416 35.11 -6.69 13.16
C ASP A 416 35.57 -6.05 11.85
N SER A 417 34.88 -4.98 11.40
CA SER A 417 35.02 -4.41 10.05
C SER A 417 35.03 -2.89 10.02
N ASN A 418 35.66 -2.25 11.00
CA ASN A 418 35.84 -0.79 11.03
C ASN A 418 36.51 -0.21 9.76
N SER A 419 37.09 -1.05 8.88
CA SER A 419 37.74 -0.65 7.62
C SER A 419 37.07 -1.12 6.32
N LYS A 420 36.06 -2.02 6.35
CA LYS A 420 35.44 -2.55 5.11
C LYS A 420 34.24 -1.72 4.69
N SER A 421 34.05 -1.57 3.38
CA SER A 421 32.88 -0.85 2.85
C SER A 421 31.59 -1.64 3.13
N LEU A 422 30.45 -0.94 3.18
CA LEU A 422 29.11 -1.53 3.43
C LEU A 422 28.86 -2.76 2.55
N HIS A 423 29.25 -2.67 1.28
CA HIS A 423 28.98 -3.70 0.29
C HIS A 423 29.96 -4.89 0.36
N GLN A 424 31.11 -4.73 1.02
CA GLN A 424 32.06 -5.82 1.30
C GLN A 424 31.72 -6.58 2.58
N CYS A 425 30.83 -6.06 3.42
CA CYS A 425 30.36 -6.76 4.61
C CYS A 425 29.45 -7.94 4.19
N PRO A 426 29.78 -9.22 4.47
CA PRO A 426 29.02 -10.36 3.96
C PRO A 426 27.55 -10.40 4.37
N LYS A 427 27.19 -9.76 5.49
CA LYS A 427 25.83 -9.77 6.04
C LYS A 427 25.00 -8.55 5.63
N ALA A 428 25.62 -7.45 5.18
CA ALA A 428 24.91 -6.21 4.89
C ALA A 428 24.10 -6.24 3.58
N PRO A 429 24.62 -6.73 2.42
CA PRO A 429 23.84 -6.78 1.18
C PRO A 429 22.56 -7.63 1.27
N PRO A 430 22.56 -8.83 1.90
CA PRO A 430 21.31 -9.58 2.11
C PRO A 430 20.29 -8.83 2.98
N LEU A 431 20.75 -8.09 3.99
CA LEU A 431 19.88 -7.27 4.82
C LEU A 431 19.28 -6.10 4.01
N LEU A 432 20.10 -5.36 3.26
CA LEU A 432 19.62 -4.28 2.39
C LEU A 432 18.60 -4.80 1.38
N TYR A 433 18.86 -5.96 0.78
CA TYR A 433 17.92 -6.63 -0.11
C TYR A 433 16.59 -6.98 0.60
N SER A 434 16.64 -7.43 1.85
CA SER A 434 15.44 -7.67 2.68
C SER A 434 14.65 -6.40 3.03
N HIS A 435 15.25 -5.22 2.85
CA HIS A 435 14.56 -3.94 2.96
C HIS A 435 14.25 -3.30 1.60
N GLY A 436 14.55 -3.97 0.49
CA GLY A 436 14.26 -3.48 -0.86
C GLY A 436 15.31 -2.52 -1.43
N PHE A 437 16.53 -2.56 -0.91
CA PHE A 437 17.66 -1.73 -1.36
C PHE A 437 18.75 -2.56 -2.03
N THR A 438 19.43 -1.93 -2.98
CA THR A 438 20.63 -2.41 -3.64
C THR A 438 21.70 -1.31 -3.60
N PRO A 439 22.99 -1.65 -3.73
CA PRO A 439 24.04 -0.65 -3.89
C PRO A 439 23.79 0.26 -5.12
N PRO A 440 24.31 1.51 -5.12
CA PRO A 440 24.18 2.42 -6.25
C PRO A 440 24.79 1.84 -7.54
N ASP A 441 24.27 2.30 -8.68
CA ASP A 441 24.78 1.91 -10.00
C ASP A 441 26.06 2.72 -10.34
N GLY A 442 27.08 2.05 -10.89
CA GLY A 442 28.29 2.69 -11.41
C GLY A 442 29.56 2.49 -10.56
N THR A 443 30.70 2.93 -11.11
CA THR A 443 32.06 2.78 -10.54
C THR A 443 32.46 3.92 -9.60
N LEU A 444 31.73 5.03 -9.60
CA LEU A 444 32.00 6.22 -8.79
C LEU A 444 30.96 6.31 -7.66
N GLN A 445 31.28 5.78 -6.48
CA GLN A 445 31.66 6.64 -5.33
C GLN A 445 31.65 5.95 -3.97
N SER A 446 32.52 6.53 -3.13
CA SER A 446 32.70 6.45 -1.67
C SER A 446 32.53 5.08 -1.02
N SER A 447 33.64 4.48 -0.59
CA SER A 447 33.70 3.39 0.38
C SER A 447 33.16 3.84 1.75
N LEU A 448 31.86 4.10 1.86
CA LEU A 448 31.26 4.28 3.19
C LEU A 448 31.32 2.96 3.94
N THR A 449 31.84 3.05 5.15
CA THR A 449 31.82 1.97 6.12
C THR A 449 30.40 1.81 6.66
N CYS A 450 30.08 0.62 7.17
CA CYS A 450 28.78 0.35 7.78
C CYS A 450 28.42 1.38 8.87
N SER A 451 29.39 1.77 9.70
CA SER A 451 29.21 2.79 10.75
C SER A 451 28.68 4.10 10.17
N LYS A 452 29.31 4.62 9.10
CA LYS A 452 28.89 5.90 8.52
C LYS A 452 27.48 5.85 7.92
N VAL A 453 27.08 4.70 7.38
CA VAL A 453 25.72 4.51 6.85
C VAL A 453 24.70 4.44 7.99
N ILE A 454 25.05 3.77 9.09
CA ILE A 454 24.24 3.73 10.30
C ILE A 454 24.09 5.15 10.88
N ASP A 455 25.17 5.92 10.95
CA ASP A 455 25.16 7.30 11.44
C ASP A 455 24.28 8.19 10.55
N LYS A 456 24.44 8.12 9.23
CA LYS A 456 23.57 8.84 8.29
C LYS A 456 22.11 8.44 8.39
N LEU A 457 21.83 7.15 8.54
CA LEU A 457 20.46 6.67 8.71
C LEU A 457 19.86 7.15 10.03
N LYS A 458 20.66 7.17 11.11
CA LYS A 458 20.28 7.77 12.39
C LYS A 458 20.00 9.27 12.26
N GLU A 459 20.77 9.99 11.47
CA GLU A 459 20.55 11.42 11.21
C GLU A 459 19.27 11.69 10.42
N VAL A 460 18.96 10.87 9.41
CA VAL A 460 17.73 10.99 8.61
C VAL A 460 16.51 10.60 9.42
N VAL A 461 16.60 9.52 10.20
CA VAL A 461 15.59 9.15 11.18
C VAL A 461 15.48 10.29 12.19
N ALA A 462 16.45 10.60 13.04
CA ALA A 462 16.33 11.71 14.01
C ALA A 462 16.18 13.13 13.39
N GLY A 463 16.08 13.25 12.07
CA GLY A 463 15.91 14.48 11.32
C GLY A 463 14.55 15.12 11.51
N GLN A 464 14.55 16.45 11.53
CA GLN A 464 13.34 17.26 11.49
C GLN A 464 12.45 16.98 10.25
N PRO A 465 12.96 16.70 9.03
CA PRO A 465 12.10 16.59 7.84
C PRO A 465 11.03 15.49 7.93
N ILE A 466 11.39 14.28 8.37
CA ILE A 466 10.42 13.19 8.49
C ILE A 466 9.47 13.44 9.67
N ALA A 467 9.98 13.94 10.79
CA ALA A 467 9.15 14.30 11.94
C ALA A 467 8.15 15.43 11.61
N ALA A 468 8.57 16.43 10.82
CA ALA A 468 7.72 17.51 10.35
C ALA A 468 6.66 17.00 9.37
N LEU A 469 7.01 16.06 8.48
CA LEU A 469 6.05 15.39 7.61
C LEU A 469 4.98 14.65 8.44
N MET A 470 5.38 13.84 9.42
CA MET A 470 4.44 13.15 10.30
C MET A 470 3.54 14.14 11.06
N THR A 471 4.14 15.18 11.66
CA THR A 471 3.40 16.22 12.40
C THR A 471 2.40 16.96 11.51
N ALA A 472 2.79 17.29 10.28
CA ALA A 472 1.90 17.95 9.31
C ALA A 472 0.71 17.05 8.98
N MET A 473 0.95 15.76 8.72
CA MET A 473 -0.11 14.81 8.39
C MET A 473 -1.01 14.48 9.59
N ASP A 474 -0.47 14.45 10.81
CA ASP A 474 -1.25 14.32 12.05
C ASP A 474 -2.15 15.53 12.29
N ASN A 475 -1.63 16.74 12.07
CA ASN A 475 -2.41 17.98 12.14
C ASN A 475 -3.51 18.00 11.08
N PHE A 476 -3.22 17.54 9.87
CA PHE A 476 -4.21 17.38 8.80
C PHE A 476 -5.33 16.40 9.22
N LEU A 477 -4.98 15.21 9.72
CA LEU A 477 -5.96 14.23 10.22
C LEU A 477 -6.77 14.77 11.40
N TYR A 478 -6.14 15.50 12.31
CA TYR A 478 -6.82 16.16 13.41
C TYR A 478 -7.79 17.23 12.90
N GLY A 479 -7.38 18.05 11.94
CA GLY A 479 -8.21 19.08 11.30
C GLY A 479 -9.49 18.50 10.71
N ILE A 480 -9.37 17.40 9.95
CA ILE A 480 -10.52 16.68 9.39
C ILE A 480 -11.45 16.11 10.48
N ARG A 481 -10.88 15.60 11.58
CA ARG A 481 -11.65 14.94 12.65
C ARG A 481 -12.22 15.91 13.68
N ALA A 482 -11.66 17.10 13.82
CA ALA A 482 -12.01 18.05 14.87
C ALA A 482 -13.52 18.42 14.87
N PRO A 483 -14.17 18.72 13.73
CA PRO A 483 -15.60 19.00 13.70
C PRO A 483 -16.43 17.84 14.29
N PHE A 484 -16.11 16.60 13.93
CA PHE A 484 -16.79 15.41 14.44
C PHE A 484 -16.55 15.19 15.94
N LEU A 485 -15.33 15.45 16.42
CA LEU A 485 -15.03 15.38 17.85
C LEU A 485 -15.84 16.43 18.63
N PHE A 486 -15.92 17.67 18.14
CA PHE A 486 -16.72 18.72 18.77
C PHE A 486 -18.23 18.45 18.70
N THR A 487 -18.75 17.87 17.61
CA THR A 487 -20.17 17.50 17.55
C THR A 487 -20.52 16.36 18.51
N ILE A 488 -19.65 15.36 18.64
CA ILE A 488 -19.82 14.28 19.62
C ILE A 488 -19.80 14.87 21.05
N VAL A 489 -18.80 15.70 21.38
CA VAL A 489 -18.69 16.32 22.70
C VAL A 489 -19.92 17.19 23.02
N THR A 490 -20.37 18.03 22.08
CA THR A 490 -21.56 18.88 22.30
C THR A 490 -22.83 18.06 22.45
N LEU A 491 -23.01 16.99 21.67
CA LEU A 491 -24.16 16.08 21.80
C LEU A 491 -24.18 15.38 23.16
N TRP A 492 -23.04 14.87 23.63
CA TRP A 492 -22.92 14.27 24.96
C TRP A 492 -23.15 15.28 26.09
N LEU A 493 -22.67 16.51 25.95
CA LEU A 493 -22.94 17.59 26.91
C LEU A 493 -24.43 17.93 26.97
N ILE A 494 -25.10 18.05 25.83
CA ILE A 494 -26.55 18.31 25.77
C ILE A 494 -27.33 17.14 26.40
N ALA A 495 -26.97 15.90 26.09
CA ALA A 495 -27.61 14.73 26.68
C ALA A 495 -27.41 14.69 28.20
N ALA A 496 -26.21 14.97 28.70
CA ALA A 496 -25.91 15.05 30.12
C ALA A 496 -26.72 16.16 30.82
N LEU A 497 -26.81 17.34 30.20
CA LEU A 497 -27.63 18.45 30.71
C LEU A 497 -29.12 18.10 30.75
N TYR A 498 -29.64 17.43 29.72
CA TYR A 498 -31.03 16.98 29.67
C TYR A 498 -31.35 15.94 30.76
N ILE A 499 -30.44 14.99 30.98
CA ILE A 499 -30.57 13.99 32.05
C ILE A 499 -30.51 14.68 33.42
N ALA A 500 -29.54 15.56 33.65
CA ALA A 500 -29.41 16.32 34.89
C ALA A 500 -30.65 17.18 35.16
N HIS A 501 -31.14 17.90 34.15
CA HIS A 501 -32.37 18.68 34.24
C HIS A 501 -33.58 17.80 34.61
N SER A 502 -33.73 16.65 33.96
CA SER A 502 -34.83 15.71 34.23
C SER A 502 -34.77 15.12 35.65
N LEU A 503 -33.57 14.81 36.15
CA LEU A 503 -33.36 14.32 37.52
C LEU A 503 -33.63 15.40 38.56
N LEU A 504 -33.11 16.62 38.36
CA LEU A 504 -33.35 17.76 39.26
C LEU A 504 -34.83 18.15 39.28
N TYR A 505 -35.47 18.26 38.11
CA TYR A 505 -36.90 18.54 38.01
C TYR A 505 -37.75 17.51 38.77
N ARG A 506 -37.45 16.21 38.64
CA ARG A 506 -38.15 15.17 39.40
C ARG A 506 -37.92 15.30 40.91
N MET A 507 -36.69 15.59 41.34
CA MET A 507 -36.37 15.82 42.75
C MET A 507 -37.10 17.04 43.33
N ASP A 508 -37.14 18.15 42.58
CA ASP A 508 -37.84 19.37 43.00
C ASP A 508 -39.35 19.17 43.04
N VAL A 509 -39.94 18.47 42.05
CA VAL A 509 -41.36 18.09 42.08
C VAL A 509 -41.67 17.18 43.27
N LEU A 510 -40.82 16.17 43.56
CA LEU A 510 -40.97 15.30 44.73
C LEU A 510 -40.85 16.10 46.04
N ARG A 511 -39.92 17.06 46.12
CA ARG A 511 -39.72 17.93 47.28
C ARG A 511 -40.90 18.86 47.52
N ILE A 512 -41.40 19.51 46.47
CA ILE A 512 -42.59 20.38 46.52
C ILE A 512 -43.83 19.56 46.88
N ARG A 513 -44.02 18.36 46.29
CA ARG A 513 -45.11 17.45 46.66
C ARG A 513 -45.01 16.98 48.11
N SER A 514 -43.81 16.66 48.59
CA SER A 514 -43.59 16.30 50.00
C SER A 514 -44.03 17.45 50.91
N HIS A 515 -43.66 18.69 50.60
CA HIS A 515 -44.06 19.85 51.40
C HIS A 515 -45.57 20.15 51.33
N LEU A 516 -46.20 20.01 50.16
CA LEU A 516 -47.64 20.16 49.97
C LEU A 516 -48.46 19.06 50.67
N LEU A 517 -47.94 17.83 50.75
CA LEU A 517 -48.58 16.73 51.48
C LEU A 517 -48.42 16.89 53.00
N THR A 518 -47.34 17.51 53.49
CA THR A 518 -47.12 17.71 54.93
C THR A 518 -47.98 18.81 55.58
N THR A 519 -48.66 19.68 54.82
CA THR A 519 -49.26 20.92 55.35
C THR A 519 -50.73 20.86 55.76
N ARG A 520 -51.38 19.68 55.85
CA ARG A 520 -52.76 19.65 56.39
C ARG A 520 -53.12 18.61 57.45
N ALA A 521 -52.29 17.59 57.71
CA ALA A 521 -52.66 16.57 58.70
C ALA A 521 -51.56 16.13 59.67
N SER A 522 -50.28 16.46 59.42
CA SER A 522 -49.18 15.87 60.22
C SER A 522 -49.06 16.42 61.64
N HIS A 523 -49.53 17.65 61.90
CA HIS A 523 -49.47 18.29 63.23
C HIS A 523 -50.73 18.08 64.09
N LEU A 524 -51.75 17.38 63.57
CA LEU A 524 -53.03 17.17 64.25
C LEU A 524 -53.25 15.73 64.75
N ILE A 525 -52.23 14.88 64.68
CA ILE A 525 -52.30 13.52 65.23
C ILE A 525 -51.69 13.56 66.64
N ASP A 526 -52.57 13.63 67.64
CA ASP A 526 -52.17 13.43 69.04
C ASP A 526 -51.61 12.01 69.22
N VAL A 527 -50.49 11.85 69.94
CA VAL A 527 -49.85 10.57 70.25
C VAL A 527 -50.83 9.60 70.93
N LYS A 528 -51.85 10.12 71.62
CA LYS A 528 -52.94 9.32 72.18
C LYS A 528 -53.81 8.62 71.15
N ALA A 529 -53.92 9.15 69.93
CA ALA A 529 -54.66 8.53 68.83
C ALA A 529 -53.94 7.30 68.25
N LEU A 530 -52.60 7.27 68.32
CA LEU A 530 -51.79 6.12 67.90
C LEU A 530 -51.80 4.96 68.90
N LEU A 531 -52.13 5.22 70.18
CA LEU A 531 -52.13 4.22 71.25
C LEU A 531 -53.53 3.68 71.59
N ALA A 532 -54.59 4.26 71.03
CA ALA A 532 -55.96 3.79 71.23
C ALA A 532 -56.31 2.69 70.22
N GLY A 533 -56.46 1.45 70.69
CA GLY A 533 -56.79 0.28 69.86
C GLY A 533 -58.22 0.22 69.28
N SER A 534 -58.94 1.34 69.17
CA SER A 534 -60.32 1.38 68.67
C SER A 534 -60.48 2.29 67.45
N ARG A 535 -61.02 1.74 66.35
CA ARG A 535 -61.20 2.39 65.03
C ARG A 535 -62.29 3.49 64.95
N ARG A 536 -62.87 3.95 66.07
CA ARG A 536 -63.84 5.05 66.07
C ARG A 536 -63.43 6.09 67.09
N MET A 537 -62.93 7.23 66.61
CA MET A 537 -62.69 8.41 67.43
C MET A 537 -63.75 9.47 67.13
N LEU A 538 -64.38 10.00 68.17
CA LEU A 538 -65.19 11.22 68.07
C LEU A 538 -64.29 12.43 67.88
N SER A 539 -64.62 13.26 66.91
CA SER A 539 -63.96 14.54 66.68
C SER A 539 -64.17 15.49 67.87
N LEU A 540 -63.06 16.09 68.34
CA LEU A 540 -63.08 17.07 69.44
C LEU A 540 -63.36 18.50 68.96
N TYR A 541 -63.38 18.71 67.65
CA TYR A 541 -63.78 19.95 66.99
C TYR A 541 -65.08 19.72 66.26
N LYS A 542 -66.01 20.66 66.40
CA LYS A 542 -67.44 20.49 66.06
C LYS A 542 -67.72 20.23 64.57
N ASP A 543 -66.71 20.20 63.70
CA ASP A 543 -66.84 20.04 62.25
C ASP A 543 -65.63 19.31 61.59
N VAL A 544 -64.91 18.43 62.30
CA VAL A 544 -63.74 17.71 61.70
C VAL A 544 -63.71 16.24 62.09
N ASP A 545 -64.32 15.37 61.28
CA ASP A 545 -64.12 13.93 61.40
C ASP A 545 -62.77 13.52 60.78
N TYR A 546 -61.96 12.80 61.57
CA TYR A 546 -60.58 12.46 61.19
C TYR A 546 -60.48 11.26 60.25
N PHE A 547 -61.56 10.48 60.13
CA PHE A 547 -61.62 9.31 59.26
C PHE A 547 -63.02 9.23 58.66
N ASP A 548 -63.18 9.72 57.44
CA ASP A 548 -64.32 9.35 56.59
C ASP A 548 -64.09 7.90 56.12
N ASP A 549 -64.57 6.95 56.92
CA ASP A 549 -64.71 5.57 56.49
C ASP A 549 -65.98 5.48 55.61
N ASP A 550 -65.83 5.78 54.32
CA ASP A 550 -66.80 5.37 53.29
C ASP A 550 -66.81 3.84 53.18
N PHE A 551 -67.50 3.19 54.11
CA PHE A 551 -67.96 1.82 53.98
C PHE A 551 -69.45 1.84 53.64
N HIS A 552 -69.74 1.98 52.34
CA HIS A 552 -70.94 1.38 51.77
C HIS A 552 -70.54 0.20 50.87
N SER A 553 -71.27 -0.88 51.09
CA SER A 553 -71.27 -2.19 50.44
C SER A 553 -71.22 -2.18 48.93
#